data_AF-W7L779-F1
#
_entry.id   AF-W7L779-F1
#
_cell.length_a   1.000
_cell.length_b   1.000
_cell.length_c   1.000
_cell.angle_alpha   90.00
_cell.angle_beta   90.00
_cell.angle_gamma   90.00
#
_symmetry.space_group_name_H-M   'P 1'
#
loop_
_entity.id
_entity.type
_entity.pdbx_description
1 polymer ?
#
loop_
_entity_poly.entity_id
_entity_poly.type
_entity_poly.pdbx_seq_one_letter_code
_entity_poly.pdbx_strand_id
1 'polypeptide(L)' 'MQILLPTEGLYGRIVEVRVDKEYTPEFAPDAISPGSKKMVLNINHNFRKGKHMIEVITDRGNYLRLQIEI' A
#
# COMPACT_ATOMS: atom_id res chain seq x y z
N MET A 1 -7.33 6.74 -5.77
CA MET A 1 -7.73 6.97 -4.35
C MET A 1 -6.49 7.14 -3.49
N GLN A 2 -6.56 7.94 -2.43
CA GLN A 2 -5.47 8.14 -1.47
C GLN A 2 -5.72 7.33 -0.20
N ILE A 3 -4.74 6.53 0.22
CA ILE A 3 -4.80 5.72 1.44
C ILE A 3 -3.64 6.12 2.34
N LEU A 4 -3.94 6.43 3.60
CA LEU A 4 -2.92 6.67 4.61
C LEU A 4 -2.40 5.33 5.14
N LEU A 5 -1.18 4.97 4.79
CA LEU A 5 -0.51 3.76 5.25
C LEU A 5 0.36 4.06 6.49
N PRO A 6 0.24 3.28 7.57
CA PRO A 6 1.26 3.24 8.60
C PRO A 6 2.50 2.53 8.04
N THR A 7 3.66 3.18 8.12
CA THR A 7 4.92 2.67 7.53
C THR A 7 5.99 2.40 8.59
N GLU A 8 5.61 2.34 9.86
CA GLU A 8 6.54 2.00 10.93
C GLU A 8 7.13 0.59 10.69
N GLY A 9 8.45 0.51 10.51
CA GLY A 9 9.16 -0.73 10.18
C GLY A 9 9.12 -1.14 8.69
N LEU A 10 8.45 -0.37 7.83
CA LEU A 10 8.46 -0.56 6.37
C LEU A 10 9.41 0.42 5.70
N TYR A 11 10.26 -0.06 4.80
CA TYR A 11 11.13 0.80 4.00
C TYR A 11 11.58 0.07 2.72
N GLY A 12 12.13 0.83 1.76
CA GLY A 12 12.60 0.31 0.49
C GLY A 12 11.62 0.56 -0.66
N ARG A 13 11.88 -0.05 -1.82
CA ARG A 13 11.03 0.08 -3.00
C ARG A 13 9.81 -0.81 -2.84
N ILE A 14 8.64 -0.29 -3.18
CA ILE A 14 7.40 -1.06 -3.23
C ILE A 14 7.44 -1.87 -4.52
N VAL A 15 7.51 -3.19 -4.39
CA VAL A 15 7.54 -4.12 -5.52
C VAL A 15 6.15 -4.59 -5.91
N GLU A 16 5.22 -4.56 -4.95
CA GLU A 16 3.87 -5.05 -5.19
C GLU A 16 2.86 -4.35 -4.28
N VAL A 17 1.75 -3.94 -4.89
CA VAL A 17 0.53 -3.51 -4.20
C VAL A 17 -0.60 -4.43 -4.63
N ARG A 18 -1.33 -5.00 -3.68
CA ARG A 18 -2.54 -5.79 -3.96
C ARG A 18 -3.75 -5.16 -3.31
N VAL A 19 -4.88 -5.20 -4.02
CA VAL A 19 -6.20 -4.87 -3.51
C VAL A 19 -7.06 -6.12 -3.64
N ASP A 20 -7.58 -6.63 -2.53
CA ASP A 20 -8.37 -7.86 -2.48
C ASP A 20 -7.71 -9.06 -3.18
N LYS A 21 -6.39 -9.19 -3.00
CA LYS A 21 -5.49 -10.19 -3.62
C LYS A 21 -5.20 -9.96 -5.11
N GLU A 22 -5.75 -8.91 -5.73
CA GLU A 22 -5.47 -8.56 -7.12
C GLU A 22 -4.31 -7.56 -7.20
N TYR A 23 -3.36 -7.83 -8.10
CA TYR A 23 -2.23 -6.94 -8.34
C TYR A 23 -2.69 -5.58 -8.90
N THR A 24 -2.18 -4.51 -8.32
CA THR A 24 -2.43 -3.15 -8.80
C THR A 24 -1.15 -2.52 -9.35
N PRO A 25 -1.00 -2.37 -10.67
CA PRO A 25 0.21 -1.85 -11.30
C PRO A 25 0.40 -0.34 -11.14
N GLU A 26 -0.70 0.40 -10.97
CA GLU A 26 -0.69 1.87 -10.95
C GLU A 26 -0.83 2.38 -9.52
N PHE A 27 0.30 2.71 -8.91
CA PHE A 27 0.36 3.32 -7.58
C PHE A 27 1.51 4.32 -7.46
N ALA A 28 1.43 5.21 -6.48
CA ALA A 28 2.50 6.16 -6.12
C ALA A 28 2.43 6.54 -4.63
N PRO A 29 3.55 6.74 -3.94
CA PRO A 29 4.93 6.63 -4.44
C PRO A 29 5.37 5.17 -4.62
N ASP A 30 6.52 4.97 -5.27
CA ASP A 30 7.14 3.67 -5.53
C ASP A 30 8.15 3.24 -4.45
N ALA A 31 8.38 4.07 -3.44
CA ALA A 31 9.31 3.79 -2.36
C ALA A 31 8.84 4.38 -1.02
N ILE A 32 9.22 3.70 0.06
CA ILE A 32 9.01 4.11 1.45
C ILE A 32 10.36 4.51 2.04
N SER A 33 10.48 5.78 2.43
CA SER A 33 11.70 6.31 3.06
C SER A 33 11.95 5.67 4.43
N PRO A 34 13.21 5.30 4.76
CA PRO A 34 13.57 4.80 6.08
C PRO A 34 13.15 5.76 7.20
N GLY A 35 12.58 5.23 8.28
CA GLY A 35 12.13 6.02 9.43
C GLY A 35 10.81 6.78 9.23
N SER A 36 10.17 6.69 8.06
CA SER A 36 8.84 7.27 7.87
C SER A 36 7.80 6.52 8.70
N LYS A 37 6.97 7.26 9.45
CA LYS A 37 5.89 6.67 10.25
C LYS A 37 4.60 6.47 9.47
N LYS A 38 4.39 7.29 8.44
CA LYS A 38 3.19 7.27 7.61
C LYS A 38 3.51 7.67 6.18
N MET A 39 2.72 7.18 5.25
CA MET A 39 2.81 7.54 3.83
C MET A 39 1.42 7.60 3.21
N VAL A 40 1.20 8.49 2.26
CA VAL A 40 -0.01 8.49 1.44
C VAL A 40 0.27 7.66 0.20
N LEU A 41 -0.41 6.52 0.06
CA LEU A 41 -0.38 5.68 -1.13
C LEU A 41 -1.57 6.05 -2.03
N ASN A 42 -1.26 6.55 -3.22
CA ASN A 42 -2.21 6.72 -4.29
C ASN A 42 -2.31 5.40 -5.05
N ILE A 43 -3.52 4.86 -5.17
CA ILE A 43 -3.80 3.66 -5.95
C ILE A 43 -4.85 4.00 -7.01
N ASN A 44 -4.56 3.68 -8.26
CA ASN A 44 -5.56 3.71 -9.33
C ASN A 44 -6.26 2.34 -9.41
N HIS A 45 -7.31 2.18 -8.62
CA HIS A 45 -8.11 0.96 -8.56
C HIS A 45 -9.58 1.33 -8.43
N ASN A 46 -10.46 0.52 -9.03
CA ASN A 46 -11.90 0.75 -9.00
C ASN A 46 -12.52 0.15 -7.74
N PHE A 47 -12.43 0.89 -6.64
CA PHE A 47 -12.99 0.48 -5.35
C PHE A 47 -14.52 0.46 -5.40
N ARG A 48 -15.11 -0.63 -4.89
CA ARG A 48 -16.55 -0.71 -4.62
C ARG A 48 -16.80 -0.20 -3.19
N LYS A 49 -18.06 0.05 -2.85
CA LYS A 49 -18.42 0.38 -1.47
C LYS A 49 -18.19 -0.84 -0.59
N GLY A 50 -17.58 -0.67 0.58
CA GLY A 50 -17.39 -1.73 1.57
C GLY A 50 -15.94 -1.90 2.03
N LYS A 51 -15.65 -3.09 2.55
CA LYS A 51 -14.35 -3.42 3.15
C LYS A 51 -13.41 -3.98 2.09
N HIS A 52 -12.21 -3.40 2.01
CA HIS A 52 -11.17 -3.81 1.09
C HIS A 52 -9.87 -4.11 1.84
N MET A 53 -9.15 -5.13 1.39
CA MET A 53 -7.84 -5.48 1.92
C MET A 53 -6.76 -4.93 1.00
N ILE A 54 -5.84 -4.16 1.58
CA ILE A 54 -4.67 -3.64 0.88
C ILE A 54 -3.43 -4.32 1.42
N GLU A 55 -2.61 -4.82 0.51
CA GLU A 55 -1.34 -5.45 0.81
C GLU A 55 -0.22 -4.70 0.09
N VAL A 56 0.89 -4.42 0.78
CA VAL A 56 2.06 -3.76 0.22
C VAL A 56 3.30 -4.59 0.56
N ILE A 57 4.08 -4.92 -0.46
CA ILE A 57 5.32 -5.69 -0.34
C ILE A 57 6.49 -4.82 -0.82
N THR A 58 7.59 -4.81 -0.06
CA THR A 58 8.82 -4.09 -0.42
C THR A 58 9.93 -5.03 -0.88
N ASP A 59 10.92 -4.48 -1.60
CA ASP A 59 12.15 -5.17 -2.01
C ASP A 59 13.03 -5.62 -0.82
N ARG A 60 12.76 -5.10 0.38
CA ARG A 60 13.39 -5.51 1.64
C ARG A 60 12.69 -6.69 2.31
N GLY A 61 11.66 -7.25 1.67
CA GLY A 61 10.84 -8.31 2.24
C GLY A 61 9.89 -7.82 3.34
N ASN A 62 9.69 -6.50 3.48
CA ASN A 62 8.67 -5.98 4.40
C ASN A 62 7.28 -6.17 3.78
N TYR A 63 6.31 -6.46 4.63
CA TYR A 63 4.94 -6.72 4.23
C TYR A 63 3.99 -5.96 5.15
N LEU A 64 3.08 -5.20 4.55
CA LEU A 64 1.99 -4.51 5.24
C LEU A 64 0.66 -5.06 4.73
N ARG A 65 -0.27 -5.30 5.65
CA ARG A 65 -1.65 -5.67 5.36
C ARG A 65 -2.58 -4.78 6.16
N LEU A 66 -3.47 -4.07 5.47
CA LEU A 66 -4.41 -3.11 6.06
C LEU A 66 -5.80 -3.32 5.49
N GLN A 67 -6.82 -3.32 6.36
CA GLN A 67 -8.20 -3.25 5.93
C GLN A 67 -8.67 -1.79 5.92
N ILE A 68 -9.30 -1.37 4.85
CA ILE A 68 -9.94 -0.07 4.71
C ILE A 68 -11.44 -0.23 4.44
N GLU A 69 -12.21 0.83 4.70
CA GLU A 69 -13.63 0.91 4.40
C GLU A 69 -13.88 2.11 3.48
N ILE A 70 -14.51 1.85 2.33
CA ILE A 70 -14.87 2.79 1.25
C ILE A 70 -16.35 3.12 1.34
#